data_AF-A0ABD2KWP7-F1
#
_entry.id   AF-A0ABD2KWP7-F1
#
_cell.length_a   1.000
_cell.length_b   1.000
_cell.length_c   1.000
_cell.angle_alpha   90.00
_cell.angle_beta   90.00
_cell.angle_gamma   90.00
#
_symmetry.space_group_name_H-M   'P 1'
#
loop_
_entity.id
_entity.type
_entity.pdbx_description
1 polymer ?
#
loop_
_entity_poly.entity_id
_entity_poly.type
_entity_poly.pdbx_seq_one_letter_code
_entity_poly.pdbx_strand_id
1 'polypeptide(L)'
;MRTDLRTHRYTWNVILVTLLTKSLRGTVNYLLALCSLFELVHQTGHFLFVYTAFSGQNFIEFRLAAKILFIPVIGIGGNTPTMLFTGIDRLIGIAFSEIHDKLKTRLYLAMITVITVSYGCLFLALQYV
;
A
#
# COMPACT_ATOMS: atom_id res chain seq x y z
N MET A 1 21.54 2.48 0.12
CA MET A 1 21.01 3.71 0.76
C MET A 1 20.57 4.81 -0.23
N ARG A 2 21.09 4.90 -1.47
CA ARG A 2 20.67 5.91 -2.47
C ARG A 2 19.36 5.58 -3.22
N THR A 3 18.96 4.30 -3.21
CA THR A 3 17.74 3.79 -3.86
C THR A 3 16.49 4.13 -3.06
N ASP A 4 16.56 3.97 -1.74
CA ASP A 4 15.44 4.12 -0.80
C ASP A 4 14.85 5.55 -0.75
N LEU A 5 15.73 6.56 -0.70
CA LEU A 5 15.36 7.98 -0.77
C LEU A 5 14.73 8.38 -2.11
N ARG A 6 15.02 7.63 -3.18
CA ARG A 6 14.46 7.90 -4.50
C ARG A 6 13.07 7.30 -4.60
N THR A 7 12.89 6.03 -4.19
CA THR A 7 11.58 5.36 -4.10
C THR A 7 10.60 6.19 -3.29
N HIS A 8 10.95 6.62 -2.08
CA HIS A 8 10.06 7.38 -1.20
C HIS A 8 9.56 8.71 -1.82
N ARG A 9 10.40 9.36 -2.64
CA ARG A 9 10.03 10.57 -3.40
C ARG A 9 9.07 10.25 -4.55
N TYR A 10 9.28 9.14 -5.26
CA TYR A 10 8.39 8.71 -6.33
C TYR A 10 7.01 8.31 -5.80
N THR A 11 6.96 7.58 -4.68
CA THR A 11 5.70 7.14 -4.06
C THR A 11 4.81 8.32 -3.65
N TRP A 12 5.41 9.36 -3.07
CA TRP A 12 4.70 10.60 -2.72
C TRP A 12 4.21 11.37 -3.96
N ASN A 13 5.06 11.47 -4.99
CA ASN A 13 4.71 12.16 -6.23
C ASN A 13 3.54 11.49 -6.96
N VAL A 14 3.47 10.16 -6.98
CA VAL A 14 2.36 9.42 -7.60
C VAL A 14 1.03 9.75 -6.91
N ILE A 15 1.02 9.81 -5.59
CA ILE A 15 -0.18 10.16 -4.81
C ILE A 15 -0.59 11.60 -5.10
N LEU A 16 0.35 12.55 -5.02
CA LEU A 16 0.09 13.96 -5.28
C LEU A 16 -0.43 14.21 -6.69
N VAL A 17 0.21 13.63 -7.71
CA VAL A 17 -0.19 13.80 -9.11
C VAL A 17 -1.60 13.23 -9.33
N THR A 18 -1.92 12.09 -8.71
CA THR A 18 -3.26 11.48 -8.80
C THR A 18 -4.34 12.34 -8.13
N LEU A 19 -4.03 12.98 -7.01
CA LEU A 19 -4.97 13.86 -6.30
C LEU A 19 -5.19 15.20 -7.03
N LEU A 20 -4.09 15.82 -7.49
CA LEU A 20 -4.09 17.15 -8.10
C LEU A 20 -4.58 17.15 -9.55
N THR A 21 -4.35 16.06 -10.29
CA THR A 21 -4.62 16.02 -11.74
C THR A 21 -5.93 15.30 -12.04
N LYS A 22 -6.99 16.07 -12.32
CA LYS A 22 -8.33 15.53 -12.61
C LYS A 22 -8.37 14.65 -13.87
N SER A 23 -7.55 14.94 -14.88
CA SER A 23 -7.46 14.14 -16.12
C SER A 23 -6.82 12.76 -15.90
N LEU A 24 -6.12 12.55 -14.79
CA LEU A 24 -5.48 11.28 -14.45
C LEU A 24 -6.32 10.42 -13.48
N ARG A 25 -7.56 10.78 -13.14
CA ARG A 25 -8.39 10.02 -12.17
C ARG A 25 -9.04 8.75 -12.74
N GLY A 26 -8.27 7.96 -13.50
CA GLY A 26 -8.67 6.64 -13.97
C GLY A 26 -8.53 5.57 -12.88
N THR A 27 -9.18 4.42 -13.10
CA THR A 27 -9.15 3.24 -12.20
C THR A 27 -7.73 2.82 -11.84
N VAL A 28 -6.86 2.69 -12.85
CA VAL A 28 -5.46 2.27 -12.69
C VAL A 28 -4.66 3.25 -11.83
N ASN A 29 -4.84 4.56 -12.03
CA ASN A 29 -4.09 5.57 -11.29
C ASN A 29 -4.53 5.64 -9.83
N TYR A 30 -5.83 5.43 -9.55
CA TYR A 30 -6.30 5.28 -8.18
C TYR A 30 -5.68 4.05 -7.50
N LEU A 31 -5.68 2.89 -8.16
CA LEU A 31 -5.11 1.66 -7.59
C LEU A 31 -3.60 1.79 -7.35
N LEU A 32 -2.88 2.46 -8.26
CA LEU A 32 -1.47 2.82 -8.08
C LEU A 32 -1.25 3.75 -6.89
N ALA A 33 -2.11 4.76 -6.71
CA ALA A 33 -2.03 5.67 -5.58
C ALA A 33 -2.33 4.95 -4.25
N LEU A 34 -3.29 4.03 -4.24
CA LEU A 34 -3.62 3.20 -3.08
C LEU A 34 -2.46 2.24 -2.71
N CYS A 35 -1.86 1.59 -3.71
CA CYS A 35 -0.67 0.76 -3.54
C CYS A 35 0.51 1.58 -2.98
N SER A 36 0.73 2.77 -3.56
CA SER A 36 1.74 3.73 -3.09
C SER A 36 1.49 4.19 -1.65
N LEU A 37 0.23 4.40 -1.26
CA LEU A 37 -0.13 4.76 0.10
C LEU A 37 0.22 3.64 1.10
N PHE A 38 -0.14 2.40 0.79
CA PHE A 38 0.19 1.25 1.64
C PHE A 38 1.69 1.02 1.75
N GLU A 39 2.44 1.23 0.66
CA GLU A 39 3.90 1.15 0.66
C GLU A 39 4.54 2.23 1.55
N LEU A 40 4.03 3.48 1.52
CA LEU A 40 4.49 4.53 2.43
C LEU A 40 4.24 4.18 3.90
N VAL A 41 3.05 3.65 4.20
CA VAL A 41 2.70 3.20 5.56
C VAL A 41 3.65 2.07 5.99
N HIS A 42 3.90 1.09 5.13
CA HIS A 42 4.85 0.01 5.39
C HIS A 42 6.27 0.53 5.65
N GLN A 43 6.75 1.50 4.86
CA GLN A 43 8.09 2.05 4.99
C GLN A 43 8.34 2.73 6.34
N THR A 44 7.31 3.21 7.03
CA THR A 44 7.46 3.73 8.40
C THR A 44 7.96 2.67 9.40
N GLY A 45 7.79 1.38 9.10
CA GLY A 45 8.32 0.29 9.94
C GLY A 45 9.83 0.14 9.86
N HIS A 46 10.47 0.60 8.78
CA HIS A 46 11.92 0.52 8.64
C HIS A 46 12.67 1.44 9.62
N PHE A 47 12.02 2.46 10.19
CA PHE A 47 12.62 3.26 11.26
C PHE A 47 12.98 2.42 12.49
N LEU A 48 12.22 1.37 12.79
CA LEU A 48 12.54 0.46 13.90
C LEU A 48 13.83 -0.32 13.64
N PHE A 49 13.99 -0.83 12.41
CA PHE A 49 15.20 -1.52 11.97
C PHE A 49 16.43 -0.61 11.97
N VAL A 50 16.24 0.66 11.62
CA VAL A 50 17.30 1.66 11.69
C VAL A 50 17.68 1.91 13.16
N TYR A 51 16.70 2.05 14.05
CA TYR A 51 16.95 2.26 15.47
C TYR A 51 17.71 1.08 16.11
N THR A 52 17.34 -0.17 15.84
CA THR A 52 18.07 -1.34 16.35
C THR A 52 19.50 -1.40 15.82
N ALA A 53 19.69 -1.12 14.53
CA ALA A 53 21.00 -1.16 13.90
C ALA A 53 21.98 -0.15 14.51
N PHE A 54 21.53 1.06 14.86
CA PHE A 54 22.37 2.10 15.45
C PHE A 54 22.50 2.03 16.98
N SER A 55 21.48 1.51 17.67
CA SER A 55 21.47 1.36 19.14
C SER A 55 22.36 0.21 19.62
N GLY A 56 22.63 -0.78 18.77
CA GLY A 56 23.35 -2.01 19.15
C GLY A 56 22.54 -2.94 20.06
N GLN A 57 21.30 -2.57 20.38
CA GLN A 57 20.34 -3.43 21.08
C GLN A 57 19.70 -4.41 20.10
N ASN A 58 20.16 -5.67 20.16
CA ASN A 58 19.65 -6.75 19.31
C ASN A 58 18.25 -7.25 19.71
N PHE A 59 17.82 -6.96 20.95
CA PHE A 59 16.53 -7.41 21.48
C PHE A 59 15.70 -6.22 21.91
N ILE A 60 14.62 -5.95 21.18
CA ILE A 60 13.57 -5.02 21.61
C ILE A 60 12.49 -5.83 22.31
N GLU A 61 11.97 -5.33 23.43
CA GLU A 61 10.77 -5.88 24.06
C GLU A 61 9.62 -5.96 23.06
N PHE A 62 8.98 -7.12 22.97
CA PHE A 62 7.87 -7.38 22.05
C PHE A 62 6.77 -6.32 22.12
N ARG A 63 6.43 -5.82 23.32
CA ARG A 63 5.40 -4.79 23.49
C ARG A 63 5.75 -3.46 22.81
N LEU A 64 7.03 -3.07 22.83
CA LEU A 64 7.49 -1.85 22.18
C LEU A 64 7.54 -2.04 20.65
N ALA A 65 8.10 -3.16 20.20
CA ALA A 65 8.13 -3.50 18.77
C ALA A 65 6.72 -3.60 18.18
N ALA A 66 5.78 -4.24 18.89
CA ALA A 66 4.38 -4.34 18.53
C ALA A 66 3.72 -2.97 18.33
N LYS A 67 3.93 -2.02 19.26
CA LYS A 67 3.39 -0.66 19.15
C LYS A 67 3.92 0.09 17.93
N ILE A 68 5.21 -0.07 17.63
CA ILE A 68 5.87 0.62 16.52
C ILE A 68 5.46 0.00 15.17
N LEU A 69 5.37 -1.33 15.10
CA LEU A 69 5.04 -2.07 13.89
C LEU A 69 3.54 -2.18 13.61
N PHE A 70 2.69 -1.77 14.54
CA PHE A 70 1.23 -1.86 14.41
C PHE A 70 0.71 -1.27 13.09
N ILE A 71 1.11 -0.04 12.78
CA ILE A 71 0.72 0.67 11.55
C ILE A 71 1.43 0.09 10.30
N PRO A 72 2.76 -0.10 10.30
CA PRO A 72 3.48 -0.70 9.18
C PRO A 72 2.97 -2.07 8.73
N VAL A 73 2.52 -2.92 9.66
CA VAL A 73 2.01 -4.26 9.36
C VAL A 73 0.68 -4.20 8.60
N ILE A 74 -0.18 -3.22 8.89
CA ILE A 74 -1.37 -2.95 8.08
C ILE A 74 -0.96 -2.52 6.66
N GLY A 75 0.11 -1.73 6.55
CA GLY A 75 0.68 -1.28 5.27
C GLY A 75 1.06 -2.45 4.36
N ILE A 76 1.90 -3.37 4.83
CA ILE A 76 2.31 -4.55 4.03
C ILE A 76 1.12 -5.49 3.76
N GLY A 77 0.24 -5.67 4.75
CA GLY A 77 -0.96 -6.48 4.62
C GLY A 77 -1.88 -5.94 3.53
N GLY A 78 -2.16 -4.64 3.51
CA GLY A 78 -3.02 -3.99 2.50
C GLY A 78 -2.35 -3.83 1.12
N ASN A 79 -1.03 -3.68 1.08
CA ASN A 79 -0.28 -3.54 -0.19
C ASN A 79 -0.40 -4.78 -1.07
N THR A 80 -0.27 -5.97 -0.46
CA THR A 80 -0.26 -7.26 -1.17
C THR A 80 -1.51 -7.50 -2.04
N PRO A 81 -2.74 -7.45 -1.51
CA PRO A 81 -3.95 -7.59 -2.32
C PRO A 81 -4.14 -6.40 -3.28
N THR A 82 -3.75 -5.18 -2.89
CA THR A 82 -3.87 -4.00 -3.78
C THR A 82 -3.02 -4.16 -5.03
N MET A 83 -1.78 -4.64 -4.88
CA MET A 83 -0.87 -4.89 -6.00
C MET A 83 -1.42 -5.99 -6.93
N LEU A 84 -2.00 -7.05 -6.36
CA LEU A 84 -2.67 -8.11 -7.12
C LEU A 84 -3.84 -7.55 -7.94
N PHE A 85 -4.76 -6.80 -7.31
CA PHE A 85 -5.90 -6.21 -8.00
C PHE A 85 -5.48 -5.19 -9.06
N THR A 86 -4.41 -4.43 -8.83
CA THR A 86 -3.82 -3.53 -9.83
C THR A 86 -3.33 -4.30 -11.05
N GLY A 87 -2.70 -5.46 -10.85
CA GLY A 87 -2.29 -6.35 -11.94
C GLY A 87 -3.49 -6.89 -12.72
N ILE A 88 -4.52 -7.36 -12.01
CA ILE A 88 -5.76 -7.88 -12.62
C ILE A 88 -6.48 -6.78 -13.43
N ASP A 89 -6.64 -5.58 -12.88
CA ASP A 89 -7.29 -4.45 -13.56
C ASP A 89 -6.59 -4.12 -14.89
N ARG A 90 -5.25 -4.13 -14.91
CA ARG A 90 -4.46 -3.93 -16.14
C ARG A 90 -4.63 -5.06 -17.15
N LEU A 91 -4.64 -6.32 -16.69
CA LEU A 91 -4.86 -7.47 -17.56
C LEU A 91 -6.25 -7.43 -18.18
N ILE A 92 -7.29 -7.07 -17.41
CA ILE A 92 -8.65 -6.92 -17.90
C ILE A 92 -8.75 -5.77 -18.89
N GLY A 93 -8.13 -4.62 -18.61
CA GLY A 93 -8.13 -3.47 -19.53
C GLY A 93 -7.50 -3.80 -20.89
N ILE A 94 -6.48 -4.66 -20.93
CA ILE A 94 -5.82 -5.09 -22.17
C ILE A 94 -6.62 -6.20 -22.88
N ALA A 95 -7.09 -7.21 -22.14
CA ALA A 95 -7.76 -8.38 -22.72
C ALA A 95 -9.22 -8.10 -23.11
N PHE A 96 -9.92 -7.24 -22.36
CA PHE A 96 -11.36 -7.00 -22.47
C PHE A 96 -11.70 -5.52 -22.26
N SER A 97 -11.15 -4.65 -23.10
CA SER A 97 -11.36 -3.20 -23.03
C SER A 97 -12.85 -2.79 -23.07
N GLU A 98 -13.69 -3.49 -23.84
CA GLU A 98 -15.13 -3.19 -23.93
C GLU A 98 -15.91 -3.45 -22.63
N ILE A 99 -15.45 -4.39 -21.81
CA ILE A 99 -16.07 -4.70 -20.51
C ILE A 99 -15.61 -3.69 -19.48
N HIS A 100 -14.33 -3.32 -19.52
CA HIS A 100 -13.72 -2.36 -18.59
C HIS A 100 -14.41 -0.99 -18.63
N ASP A 101 -14.78 -0.51 -19.82
CA ASP A 101 -15.49 0.77 -20.01
C ASP A 101 -16.90 0.79 -19.42
N LYS A 102 -17.55 -0.37 -19.28
CA LYS A 102 -18.92 -0.48 -18.74
C LYS A 102 -18.96 -0.59 -17.21
N LEU A 103 -17.82 -0.72 -16.54
CA LEU A 103 -17.75 -0.86 -15.09
C LEU A 103 -18.08 0.46 -14.37
N LYS A 104 -18.87 0.37 -13.31
CA LYS A 104 -19.10 1.49 -12.38
C LYS A 104 -17.84 1.74 -11.55
N THR A 105 -16.93 2.56 -12.07
CA THR A 105 -15.59 2.83 -11.51
C THR A 105 -15.60 3.11 -10.01
N ARG A 106 -16.51 3.96 -9.53
CA ARG A 106 -16.56 4.34 -8.10
C ARG A 106 -16.87 3.15 -7.19
N LEU A 107 -17.85 2.32 -7.55
CA LEU A 107 -18.24 1.16 -6.75
C LEU A 107 -17.15 0.09 -6.80
N TYR A 108 -16.56 -0.14 -7.98
CA TYR A 108 -15.45 -1.06 -8.16
C TYR A 108 -14.26 -0.70 -7.27
N LEU A 109 -13.81 0.56 -7.30
CA LEU A 109 -12.70 1.04 -6.48
C LEU A 109 -13.01 1.02 -4.99
N ALA A 110 -14.25 1.34 -4.58
CA ALA A 110 -14.67 1.26 -3.20
C ALA A 110 -14.60 -0.18 -2.66
N MET A 111 -15.08 -1.16 -3.44
CA MET A 111 -15.00 -2.57 -3.06
C MET A 111 -13.55 -3.04 -2.90
N ILE A 112 -12.66 -2.70 -3.85
CA ILE A 112 -11.24 -3.06 -3.74
C ILE A 112 -10.61 -2.43 -2.50
N THR A 113 -10.91 -1.16 -2.23
CA THR A 113 -10.39 -0.46 -1.04
C THR A 113 -10.86 -1.14 0.25
N VAL A 114 -12.14 -1.51 0.35
CA VAL A 114 -12.67 -2.23 1.52
C VAL A 114 -12.01 -3.59 1.69
N ILE A 115 -11.86 -4.37 0.61
CA ILE A 115 -11.23 -5.70 0.65
C ILE A 115 -9.77 -5.60 1.11
N THR A 116 -9.02 -4.65 0.55
CA THR A 116 -7.58 -4.49 0.83
C THR A 116 -7.33 -4.01 2.27
N VAL A 117 -8.12 -3.05 2.77
CA VAL A 117 -8.06 -2.62 4.18
C VAL A 117 -8.46 -3.76 5.12
N SER A 118 -9.54 -4.48 4.82
CA SER A 118 -10.01 -5.58 5.66
C SER A 118 -8.98 -6.70 5.76
N TYR A 119 -8.33 -7.04 4.63
CA TYR A 119 -7.24 -8.01 4.62
C TYR A 119 -6.01 -7.52 5.40
N GLY A 120 -5.66 -6.23 5.30
CA GLY A 120 -4.59 -5.64 6.12
C GLY A 120 -4.87 -5.74 7.63
N CYS A 121 -6.12 -5.49 8.05
CA CYS A 121 -6.54 -5.66 9.44
C CYS A 121 -6.52 -7.14 9.89
N LEU A 122 -6.95 -8.06 9.02
CA LEU A 122 -6.89 -9.50 9.31
C LEU A 122 -5.43 -9.98 9.46
N PHE A 123 -4.55 -9.53 8.57
CA PHE A 123 -3.12 -9.85 8.62
C PHE A 123 -2.49 -9.39 9.94
N LEU A 124 -2.85 -8.19 10.39
CA LEU A 124 -2.46 -7.68 11.70
C LEU A 124 -2.97 -8.56 12.85
N ALA A 125 -4.25 -8.93 12.83
CA ALA A 125 -4.84 -9.78 13.87
C ALA A 125 -4.13 -11.14 13.96
N LEU A 126 -3.84 -11.77 12.82
CA LEU A 126 -3.09 -13.04 12.76
C LEU A 126 -1.66 -12.93 13.29
N GLN A 127 -1.04 -11.75 13.20
CA GLN A 127 0.32 -11.52 13.69
C GLN A 127 0.40 -11.43 15.22
N TYR A 128 -0.71 -11.11 15.91
CA TYR A 128 -0.79 -10.93 17.36
C TYR A 128 -1.51 -12.07 18.11
N VAL A 129 -1.98 -13.09 17.39
CA VAL A 129 -2.55 -14.33 17.95
C VAL A 129 -1.47 -15.39 18.06
#